data_AF-A0A5E4HWY6-F1
#
_entry.id   AF-A0A5E4HWY6-F1
#
_cell.length_a   1.000
_cell.length_b   1.000
_cell.length_c   1.000
_cell.angle_alpha   90.00
_cell.angle_beta   90.00
_cell.angle_gamma   90.00
#
_symmetry.space_group_name_H-M   'P 1'
#
loop_
_entity.id
_entity.type
_entity.pdbx_description
1 polymer ?
#
loop_
_entity_poly.entity_id
_entity_poly.type
_entity_poly.pdbx_seq_one_letter_code
_entity_poly.pdbx_strand_id
1 'polypeptide(L)'
;MARRLLGFVFSLDAFVAFSLILIAIQSMVIVSSTPAGYWPSLLQADFLAKDTLRAAANTHTDSGRTVLSDVRGPSTLNPGDELVRLSNHLIRPPYSYAYSYYDLASQNWTLIYNASDPMHADPSDPRINITYRRVAASSEQLALEYSVLPVRPQSPWCNVMCHGWGGNIPTPNNERSRADCVETPCSAQSASAYQTGNLTFGLVRLTVWG
;
A
#
# COMPACT_ATOMS: atom_id res chain seq x y z
N MET A 1 61.94 52.79 -6.94
CA MET A 1 61.28 51.90 -5.95
C MET A 1 59.75 51.92 -6.02
N ALA A 2 59.09 53.06 -6.29
CA ALA A 2 57.62 53.18 -6.25
C ALA A 2 56.81 52.25 -7.19
N ARG A 3 57.34 51.85 -8.36
CA ARG A 3 56.61 50.97 -9.31
C ARG A 3 56.40 49.53 -8.82
N ARG A 4 57.21 49.03 -7.89
CA ARG A 4 57.07 47.66 -7.34
C ARG A 4 55.93 47.55 -6.33
N LEU A 5 55.63 48.63 -5.60
CA LEU A 5 54.53 48.71 -4.64
C LEU A 5 53.16 48.62 -5.32
N LEU A 6 52.99 49.28 -6.47
CA LEU A 6 51.74 49.23 -7.24
C LEU A 6 51.42 47.82 -7.75
N GLY A 7 52.44 47.08 -8.22
CA GLY A 7 52.26 45.69 -8.66
C GLY A 7 51.89 44.74 -7.53
N PHE A 8 52.47 44.95 -6.33
CA PHE A 8 52.12 44.17 -5.14
C PHE A 8 50.67 44.42 -4.71
N VAL A 9 50.22 45.68 -4.67
CA VAL A 9 48.83 46.04 -4.34
C VAL A 9 47.85 45.44 -5.34
N PHE A 10 48.17 45.49 -6.65
CA PHE A 10 47.34 44.88 -7.68
C PHE A 10 47.26 43.35 -7.56
N SER A 11 48.38 42.70 -7.22
CA SER A 11 48.40 41.25 -6.99
C SER A 11 47.64 40.84 -5.72
N LEU A 12 47.66 41.67 -4.68
CA LEU A 12 46.94 41.42 -3.43
C LEU A 12 45.43 41.58 -3.64
N ASP A 13 45.01 42.63 -4.36
CA ASP A 13 43.60 42.86 -4.70
C ASP A 13 43.04 41.74 -5.59
N ALA A 14 43.80 41.33 -6.62
CA ALA A 14 43.43 40.20 -7.47
C ALA A 14 43.32 38.88 -6.69
N PHE A 15 44.22 38.62 -5.74
CA PHE A 15 44.18 37.43 -4.89
C PHE A 15 42.96 37.42 -3.95
N VAL A 16 42.64 38.58 -3.34
CA VAL A 16 41.46 38.73 -2.49
C VAL A 16 40.17 38.54 -3.29
N ALA A 17 40.07 39.17 -4.46
CA ALA A 17 38.92 39.02 -5.36
C ALA A 17 38.73 37.56 -5.80
N PHE A 18 39.82 36.88 -6.19
CA PHE A 18 39.79 35.47 -6.57
C PHE A 18 39.36 34.56 -5.41
N SER A 19 39.87 34.83 -4.19
CA SER A 19 39.48 34.08 -2.99
C SER A 19 38.00 34.28 -2.64
N LEU A 20 37.48 35.51 -2.77
CA LEU A 20 36.06 35.80 -2.59
C LEU A 20 35.18 35.07 -3.60
N ILE A 21 35.59 35.01 -4.87
CA ILE A 21 34.87 34.27 -5.91
C ILE A 21 34.86 32.77 -5.59
N LEU A 22 35.99 32.19 -5.17
CA LEU A 22 36.05 30.78 -4.78
C LEU A 22 35.14 30.47 -3.59
N ILE A 23 35.12 31.34 -2.56
CA ILE A 23 34.22 31.20 -1.41
C ILE A 23 32.76 31.31 -1.87
N ALA A 24 32.43 32.24 -2.76
CA ALA A 24 31.08 32.42 -3.27
C ALA A 24 30.59 31.19 -4.08
N ILE A 25 31.45 30.65 -4.95
CA ILE A 25 31.14 29.44 -5.72
C ILE A 25 30.95 28.25 -4.78
N GLN A 26 31.85 28.02 -3.81
CA GLN A 26 31.69 26.93 -2.85
C GLN A 26 30.42 27.07 -2.01
N SER A 27 30.09 28.29 -1.57
CA SER A 27 28.86 28.56 -0.82
C SER A 27 27.61 28.27 -1.66
N MET A 28 27.62 28.67 -2.94
CA MET A 28 26.51 28.41 -3.86
C MET A 28 26.34 26.91 -4.13
N VAL A 29 27.43 26.16 -4.29
CA VAL A 29 27.39 24.70 -4.44
C VAL A 29 26.78 24.06 -3.20
N ILE A 30 27.21 24.45 -2.00
CA ILE A 30 26.66 23.93 -0.73
C ILE A 30 25.16 24.19 -0.64
N VAL A 31 24.71 25.43 -0.89
CA VAL A 31 23.28 25.80 -0.85
C VAL A 31 22.46 25.05 -1.91
N SER A 32 23.02 24.84 -3.11
CA SER A 32 22.35 24.08 -4.17
C SER A 32 22.26 22.57 -3.88
N SER A 33 23.21 22.05 -3.09
CA SER A 33 23.29 20.63 -2.73
C SER A 33 22.46 20.26 -1.51
N THR A 34 22.04 21.25 -0.69
CA THR A 34 21.15 20.99 0.44
C THR A 34 19.80 20.49 -0.08
N PRO A 35 19.35 19.28 0.31
CA PRO A 35 18.03 18.80 -0.06
C PRO A 35 17.01 19.81 0.43
N ALA A 36 16.09 20.19 -0.45
CA ALA A 36 15.09 21.18 -0.12
C ALA A 36 14.29 20.73 1.12
N GLY A 37 13.93 21.67 1.98
CA GLY A 37 13.28 21.37 3.27
C GLY A 37 11.95 20.62 3.17
N TYR A 38 11.37 20.51 1.97
CA TYR A 38 10.17 19.70 1.71
C TYR A 38 10.44 18.20 1.55
N TRP A 39 11.71 17.78 1.38
CA TRP A 39 12.07 16.39 1.11
C TRP A 39 11.64 15.41 2.22
N PRO A 40 11.79 15.71 3.52
CA PRO A 40 11.28 14.84 4.58
C PRO A 40 9.76 14.65 4.53
N SER A 41 9.01 15.71 4.22
CA SER A 41 7.55 15.64 4.09
C SER A 41 7.12 14.83 2.86
N LEU A 42 7.86 14.94 1.75
CA LEU A 42 7.62 14.12 0.57
C LEU A 42 7.86 12.63 0.85
N LEU A 43 8.97 12.30 1.53
CA LEU A 43 9.26 10.92 1.95
C LEU A 43 8.19 10.39 2.90
N GLN A 44 7.73 11.21 3.85
CA GLN A 44 6.65 10.82 4.76
C GLN A 44 5.35 10.53 4.00
N ALA A 45 4.98 11.36 3.02
CA ALA A 45 3.81 11.13 2.18
C ALA A 45 3.94 9.83 1.36
N ASP A 46 5.13 9.53 0.83
CA ASP A 46 5.40 8.29 0.09
C ASP A 46 5.29 7.05 1.00
N PHE A 47 5.87 7.10 2.20
CA PHE A 47 5.75 6.01 3.17
C PHE A 47 4.30 5.81 3.61
N LEU A 48 3.55 6.88 3.87
CA LEU A 48 2.13 6.78 4.21
C LEU A 48 1.32 6.13 3.08
N ALA A 49 1.56 6.51 1.82
CA ALA A 49 0.90 5.91 0.68
C ALA A 49 1.22 4.42 0.53
N LYS A 50 2.50 4.05 0.62
CA LYS A 50 2.96 2.66 0.50
C LYS A 50 2.45 1.78 1.64
N ASP A 51 2.61 2.23 2.87
CA ASP A 51 2.24 1.45 4.05
C ASP A 51 0.72 1.30 4.16
N THR A 52 -0.04 2.32 3.75
CA THR A 52 -1.51 2.25 3.74
C THR A 52 -2.03 1.29 2.68
N LEU A 53 -1.50 1.35 1.45
CA LEU A 53 -1.87 0.36 0.41
C LEU A 53 -1.48 -1.06 0.82
N ARG A 54 -0.28 -1.23 1.39
CA ARG A 54 0.18 -2.52 1.88
C ARG A 54 -0.68 -3.02 3.04
N ALA A 55 -1.11 -2.16 3.94
CA ALA A 55 -2.02 -2.52 5.01
C ALA A 55 -3.40 -2.92 4.44
N ALA A 56 -3.94 -2.17 3.47
CA ALA A 56 -5.20 -2.50 2.82
C ALA A 56 -5.16 -3.84 2.07
N ALA A 57 -4.03 -4.17 1.46
CA ALA A 57 -3.83 -5.44 0.77
C ALA A 57 -3.73 -6.66 1.72
N ASN A 58 -3.27 -6.44 2.96
CA ASN A 58 -3.08 -7.53 3.94
C ASN A 58 -4.18 -7.60 5.00
N THR A 59 -5.04 -6.58 5.10
CA THR A 59 -6.16 -6.58 6.03
C THR A 59 -7.34 -7.28 5.37
N HIS A 60 -7.92 -8.25 6.06
CA HIS A 60 -9.11 -8.96 5.61
C HIS A 60 -10.36 -8.37 6.27
N THR A 61 -11.44 -8.29 5.50
CA THR A 61 -12.79 -7.99 6.01
C THR A 61 -13.41 -9.25 6.59
N ASP A 62 -14.54 -9.11 7.28
CA ASP A 62 -15.31 -10.23 7.85
C ASP A 62 -15.75 -11.26 6.79
N SER A 63 -15.81 -10.85 5.53
CA SER A 63 -16.09 -11.71 4.37
C SER A 63 -14.89 -12.56 3.91
N GLY A 64 -13.70 -12.36 4.49
CA GLY A 64 -12.44 -12.99 4.10
C GLY A 64 -11.76 -12.37 2.87
N ARG A 65 -12.37 -11.35 2.26
CA ARG A 65 -11.76 -10.55 1.17
C ARG A 65 -10.75 -9.55 1.74
N THR A 66 -9.78 -9.12 0.95
CA THR A 66 -8.88 -8.04 1.36
C THR A 66 -9.59 -6.69 1.30
N VAL A 67 -9.25 -5.74 2.17
CA VAL A 67 -9.83 -4.39 2.13
C VAL A 67 -9.56 -3.72 0.78
N LEU A 68 -8.39 -3.97 0.17
CA LEU A 68 -8.05 -3.46 -1.16
C LEU A 68 -8.92 -4.09 -2.28
N SER A 69 -9.39 -5.32 -2.11
CA SER A 69 -10.29 -5.97 -3.09
C SER A 69 -11.73 -5.48 -3.03
N ASP A 70 -12.10 -4.70 -2.01
CA ASP A 70 -13.41 -4.05 -1.94
C ASP A 70 -13.46 -2.73 -2.73
N VAL A 71 -12.32 -2.30 -3.30
CA VAL A 71 -12.26 -1.26 -4.33
C VAL A 71 -12.87 -1.82 -5.62
N ARG A 72 -14.20 -1.77 -5.70
CA ARG A 72 -14.93 -2.24 -6.87
C ARG A 72 -14.69 -1.30 -8.05
N GLY A 73 -14.51 -1.90 -9.23
CA GLY A 73 -14.32 -1.17 -10.49
C GLY A 73 -15.50 -0.25 -10.86
N PRO A 74 -15.48 0.34 -12.07
CA PRO A 74 -16.27 1.52 -12.45
C PRO A 74 -17.80 1.40 -12.31
N SER A 75 -18.36 0.20 -12.14
CA SER A 75 -19.79 -0.02 -11.90
C SER A 75 -20.27 0.39 -10.49
N THR A 76 -19.37 0.47 -9.50
CA THR A 76 -19.69 0.97 -8.16
C THR A 76 -18.47 1.71 -7.62
N LEU A 77 -18.35 3.00 -7.94
CA LEU A 77 -17.33 3.93 -7.42
C LEU A 77 -17.51 4.18 -5.92
N ASN A 78 -17.37 3.13 -5.11
CA ASN A 78 -17.37 3.22 -3.66
C ASN A 78 -16.09 2.56 -3.16
N PRO A 79 -15.16 3.30 -2.54
CA PRO A 79 -13.89 2.76 -2.03
C PRO A 79 -14.06 1.66 -0.98
N GLY A 80 -15.28 1.45 -0.47
CA GLY A 80 -15.58 0.57 0.65
C GLY A 80 -15.30 1.29 1.97
N ASP A 81 -16.28 1.28 2.87
CA ASP A 81 -16.18 1.97 4.16
C ASP A 81 -14.96 1.53 4.98
N GLU A 82 -14.58 0.26 4.86
CA GLU A 82 -13.40 -0.30 5.52
C GLU A 82 -12.08 0.29 5.01
N LEU A 83 -11.97 0.55 3.70
CA LEU A 83 -10.76 1.17 3.14
C LEU A 83 -10.62 2.60 3.64
N VAL A 84 -11.71 3.37 3.64
CA VAL A 84 -11.73 4.74 4.16
C VAL A 84 -11.41 4.74 5.65
N ARG A 85 -12.00 3.83 6.44
CA ARG A 85 -11.74 3.70 7.87
C ARG A 85 -10.27 3.37 8.18
N LEU A 86 -9.70 2.40 7.47
CA LEU A 86 -8.28 2.05 7.60
C LEU A 86 -7.37 3.22 7.24
N SER A 87 -7.66 3.88 6.11
CA SER A 87 -6.89 5.02 5.62
C SER A 87 -6.96 6.20 6.59
N ASN A 88 -8.13 6.47 7.17
CA ASN A 88 -8.32 7.52 8.16
C ASN A 88 -7.56 7.25 9.46
N HIS A 89 -7.28 5.99 9.80
CA HIS A 89 -6.49 5.64 10.96
C HIS A 89 -4.98 5.82 10.72
N LEU A 90 -4.51 5.46 9.52
CA LEU A 90 -3.10 5.49 9.13
C LEU A 90 -2.63 6.88 8.68
N ILE A 91 -3.42 7.56 7.83
CA ILE A 91 -3.09 8.87 7.26
C ILE A 91 -3.76 9.94 8.11
N ARG A 92 -3.10 10.36 9.19
CA ARG A 92 -3.64 11.38 10.10
C ARG A 92 -3.43 12.81 9.57
N PRO A 93 -4.28 13.78 9.96
CA PRO A 93 -4.05 15.19 9.68
C PRO A 93 -2.64 15.63 10.13
N PRO A 94 -1.97 16.54 9.41
CA PRO A 94 -2.50 17.39 8.33
C PRO A 94 -2.55 16.74 6.94
N TYR A 95 -2.15 15.47 6.81
CA TYR A 95 -2.15 14.81 5.52
C TYR A 95 -3.58 14.44 5.06
N SER A 96 -3.82 14.64 3.78
CA SER A 96 -5.02 14.18 3.07
C SER A 96 -4.65 13.19 1.97
N TYR A 97 -5.64 12.51 1.41
CA TYR A 97 -5.42 11.46 0.44
C TYR A 97 -6.57 11.27 -0.56
N ALA A 98 -6.26 10.64 -1.69
CA ALA A 98 -7.21 10.21 -2.70
C ALA A 98 -6.86 8.84 -3.27
N TYR A 99 -7.90 8.08 -3.58
CA TYR A 99 -7.81 6.81 -4.29
C TYR A 99 -8.22 7.00 -5.74
N SER A 100 -7.42 6.45 -6.65
CA SER A 100 -7.74 6.36 -8.07
C SER A 100 -7.61 4.91 -8.54
N TYR A 101 -8.52 4.49 -9.42
CA TYR A 101 -8.51 3.17 -10.05
C TYR A 101 -8.12 3.32 -11.51
N TYR A 102 -7.25 2.45 -12.00
CA TYR A 102 -6.98 2.33 -13.42
C TYR A 102 -7.88 1.25 -14.01
N ASP A 103 -8.83 1.68 -14.82
CA ASP A 103 -9.67 0.78 -15.60
C ASP A 103 -8.95 0.43 -16.90
N LEU A 104 -8.67 -0.87 -17.07
CA LEU A 104 -7.95 -1.40 -18.23
C LEU A 104 -8.81 -1.44 -19.49
N ALA A 105 -10.15 -1.45 -19.34
CA ALA A 105 -11.05 -1.40 -20.49
C ALA A 105 -11.09 0.01 -21.09
N SER A 106 -11.22 1.04 -20.25
CA SER A 106 -11.22 2.44 -20.69
C SER A 106 -9.82 3.07 -20.77
N GLN A 107 -8.79 2.36 -20.31
CA GLN A 107 -7.39 2.83 -20.23
C GLN A 107 -7.23 4.16 -19.48
N ASN A 108 -8.12 4.44 -18.53
CA ASN A 108 -8.18 5.73 -17.85
C ASN A 108 -8.14 5.57 -16.32
N TRP A 109 -7.57 6.58 -15.66
CA TRP A 109 -7.64 6.72 -14.21
C TRP A 109 -8.96 7.37 -13.82
N THR A 110 -9.72 6.69 -12.97
CA THR A 110 -10.94 7.21 -12.37
C THR A 110 -10.70 7.50 -10.90
N LEU A 111 -11.10 8.69 -10.45
CA LEU A 111 -11.09 9.03 -9.03
C LEU A 111 -12.20 8.25 -8.33
N ILE A 112 -11.86 7.51 -7.29
CA ILE A 112 -12.80 6.70 -6.51
C ILE A 112 -13.20 7.44 -5.23
N TYR A 113 -12.21 8.10 -4.62
CA TYR A 113 -12.40 8.76 -3.33
C TYR A 113 -11.38 9.88 -3.17
N ASN A 114 -11.80 10.96 -2.52
CA ASN A 114 -10.94 12.09 -2.16
C ASN A 114 -11.34 12.62 -0.78
N ALA A 115 -10.44 12.49 0.20
CA ALA A 115 -10.65 12.94 1.57
C ALA A 115 -10.75 14.48 1.70
N SER A 116 -10.27 15.22 0.70
CA SER A 116 -10.38 16.69 0.68
C SER A 116 -11.61 17.21 -0.05
N ASP A 117 -12.35 16.34 -0.73
CA ASP A 117 -13.55 16.73 -1.46
C ASP A 117 -14.80 16.56 -0.57
N PRO A 118 -15.54 17.64 -0.27
CA PRO A 118 -16.75 17.57 0.56
C PRO A 118 -17.87 16.71 -0.06
N MET A 119 -17.80 16.37 -1.35
CA MET A 119 -18.76 15.45 -1.97
C MET A 119 -18.48 13.97 -1.63
N HIS A 120 -17.25 13.65 -1.25
CA HIS A 120 -16.80 12.28 -1.03
C HIS A 120 -16.46 11.99 0.45
N ALA A 121 -16.00 12.99 1.19
CA ALA A 121 -15.64 12.86 2.60
C ALA A 121 -16.83 13.13 3.55
N ASP A 122 -16.75 12.57 4.75
CA ASP A 122 -17.66 12.93 5.85
C ASP A 122 -17.51 14.43 6.15
N PRO A 123 -18.58 15.24 6.17
CA PRO A 123 -18.54 16.68 6.46
C PRO A 123 -17.78 17.07 7.73
N SER A 124 -17.62 16.14 8.67
CA SER A 124 -16.88 16.33 9.93
C SER A 124 -15.38 16.00 9.84
N ASP A 125 -14.89 15.50 8.70
CA ASP A 125 -13.48 15.14 8.53
C ASP A 125 -12.60 16.41 8.48
N PRO A 126 -11.59 16.54 9.37
CA PRO A 126 -10.68 17.67 9.37
C PRO A 126 -9.83 17.80 8.10
N ARG A 127 -9.87 16.81 7.19
CA ARG A 127 -9.17 16.80 5.90
C ARG A 127 -9.93 17.49 4.77
N ILE A 128 -11.19 17.85 4.98
CA ILE A 128 -11.99 18.59 4.00
C ILE A 128 -11.36 19.97 3.74
N ASN A 129 -11.36 20.38 2.47
CA ASN A 129 -10.81 21.67 2.02
C ASN A 129 -9.31 21.85 2.29
N ILE A 130 -8.56 20.78 2.60
CA ILE A 130 -7.10 20.83 2.58
C ILE A 130 -6.62 20.96 1.13
N THR A 131 -6.33 22.19 0.70
CA THR A 131 -5.76 22.51 -0.61
C THR A 131 -4.23 22.61 -0.58
N TYR A 132 -3.57 22.31 0.53
CA TYR A 132 -2.11 22.36 0.66
C TYR A 132 -1.47 21.29 -0.24
N ARG A 133 -0.91 21.72 -1.38
CA ARG A 133 -0.15 20.87 -2.32
C ARG A 133 1.33 21.26 -2.31
N ARG A 134 1.95 21.35 -1.13
CA ARG A 134 3.41 21.59 -1.07
C ARG A 134 4.19 20.32 -1.39
N VAL A 135 3.67 19.17 -0.97
CA VAL A 135 4.20 17.85 -1.31
C VAL A 135 3.04 16.92 -1.65
N ALA A 136 3.23 16.10 -2.68
CA ALA A 136 2.32 15.03 -3.04
C ALA A 136 3.15 13.81 -3.47
N ALA A 137 2.81 12.66 -2.91
CA ALA A 137 3.41 11.39 -3.28
C ALA A 137 2.30 10.37 -3.58
N SER A 138 2.55 9.49 -4.54
CA SER A 138 1.59 8.45 -4.92
C SER A 138 2.26 7.09 -4.95
N SER A 139 1.58 6.08 -4.41
CA SER A 139 1.96 4.68 -4.54
C SER A 139 0.88 3.92 -5.30
N GLU A 140 1.29 2.87 -6.01
CA GLU A 140 0.41 2.03 -6.81
C GLU A 140 0.52 0.58 -6.36
N GLN A 141 -0.59 -0.13 -6.38
CA GLN A 141 -0.63 -1.55 -6.09
C GLN A 141 -1.62 -2.25 -7.03
N LEU A 142 -1.22 -3.43 -7.51
CA LEU A 142 -2.11 -4.29 -8.29
C LEU A 142 -3.19 -4.85 -7.36
N ALA A 143 -4.45 -4.60 -7.72
CA ALA A 143 -5.61 -5.20 -7.09
C ALA A 143 -6.14 -6.32 -7.98
N LEU A 144 -6.27 -7.50 -7.40
CA LEU A 144 -6.84 -8.69 -8.04
C LEU A 144 -8.16 -8.99 -7.34
N GLU A 145 -9.26 -8.94 -8.09
CA GLU A 145 -10.57 -9.30 -7.56
C GLU A 145 -11.07 -10.56 -8.27
N TYR A 146 -11.41 -11.58 -7.48
CA TYR A 146 -12.19 -12.71 -7.95
C TYR A 146 -13.67 -12.38 -7.72
N SER A 147 -14.47 -12.37 -8.80
CA SER A 147 -15.93 -12.21 -8.70
C SER A 147 -16.60 -13.35 -7.94
N VAL A 148 -15.95 -14.52 -7.92
CA VAL A 148 -16.33 -15.69 -7.15
C VAL A 148 -15.07 -16.19 -6.47
N LEU A 149 -15.05 -16.23 -5.13
CA LEU A 149 -13.91 -16.76 -4.39
C LEU A 149 -13.61 -18.18 -4.88
N PRO A 150 -12.35 -18.51 -5.21
CA PRO A 150 -12.00 -19.87 -5.56
C PRO A 150 -12.44 -20.77 -4.40
N VAL A 151 -13.28 -21.76 -4.71
CA VAL A 151 -13.71 -22.76 -3.73
C VAL A 151 -12.43 -23.36 -3.17
N ARG A 152 -12.22 -23.21 -1.85
CA ARG A 152 -11.07 -23.85 -1.19
C ARG A 152 -11.08 -25.32 -1.60
N PRO A 153 -9.93 -25.92 -1.97
CA PRO A 153 -9.89 -27.35 -2.24
C PRO A 153 -10.46 -28.04 -1.00
N GLN A 154 -11.66 -28.60 -1.14
CA GLN A 154 -12.26 -29.37 -0.07
C GLN A 154 -11.33 -30.55 0.19
N SER A 155 -11.17 -30.91 1.47
CA SER A 155 -10.51 -32.17 1.82
C SER A 155 -11.10 -33.27 0.94
N PRO A 156 -10.28 -34.17 0.35
CA PRO A 156 -10.81 -35.29 -0.42
C PRO A 156 -11.70 -36.22 0.42
N TRP A 157 -11.69 -36.04 1.74
CA TRP A 157 -12.45 -36.78 2.73
C TRP A 157 -13.64 -35.95 3.22
N CYS A 158 -14.85 -36.49 3.05
CA CYS A 158 -16.10 -35.85 3.46
C CYS A 158 -16.34 -36.02 4.95
N ASN A 159 -15.89 -37.13 5.51
CA ASN A 159 -15.94 -37.43 6.94
C ASN A 159 -14.71 -38.26 7.32
N VAL A 160 -14.04 -37.85 8.40
CA VAL A 160 -13.09 -38.68 9.12
C VAL A 160 -13.71 -38.96 10.47
N MET A 161 -14.26 -40.16 10.65
CA MET A 161 -14.77 -40.61 11.94
C MET A 161 -13.71 -41.50 12.57
N CYS A 162 -13.02 -40.97 13.57
CA CYS A 162 -12.17 -41.76 14.44
C CYS A 162 -12.99 -42.15 15.66
N HIS A 163 -13.22 -43.45 15.85
CA HIS A 163 -13.74 -43.92 17.12
C HIS A 163 -12.63 -43.75 18.17
N GLY A 164 -12.90 -42.92 19.18
CA GLY A 164 -12.00 -42.73 20.30
C GLY A 164 -11.67 -44.05 20.99
N TRP A 165 -10.51 -44.09 21.63
CA TRP A 165 -9.98 -45.23 22.40
C TRP A 165 -11.10 -45.89 23.24
N GLY A 166 -11.58 -47.05 22.80
CA GLY A 166 -12.44 -47.91 23.61
C GLY A 166 -11.57 -48.52 24.70
N GLY A 167 -11.60 -47.93 25.89
CA GLY A 167 -10.84 -48.43 27.03
C GLY A 167 -11.14 -49.91 27.27
N ASN A 168 -10.12 -50.75 27.17
CA ASN A 168 -10.05 -52.11 27.70
C ASN A 168 -11.13 -53.09 27.21
N ILE A 169 -11.26 -53.30 25.90
CA ILE A 169 -11.82 -54.57 25.40
C ILE A 169 -10.62 -55.47 25.09
N PRO A 170 -10.38 -56.55 25.88
CA PRO A 170 -9.30 -57.48 25.58
C PRO A 170 -9.68 -58.24 24.30
N THR A 171 -8.93 -58.01 23.23
CA THR A 171 -8.93 -58.96 22.11
C THR A 171 -8.14 -60.20 22.56
N PRO A 172 -8.48 -61.40 22.08
CA PRO A 172 -7.87 -62.66 22.52
C PRO A 172 -6.34 -62.74 22.30
N ASN A 173 -5.74 -61.80 21.59
CA ASN A 173 -4.32 -61.82 21.21
C ASN A 173 -3.48 -60.67 21.81
N ASN A 174 -4.00 -59.87 22.75
CA ASN A 174 -3.25 -58.81 23.44
C ASN A 174 -2.66 -57.71 22.53
N GLU A 175 -3.12 -57.58 21.29
CA GLU A 175 -2.77 -56.46 20.43
C GLU A 175 -3.59 -55.24 20.83
N ARG A 176 -2.90 -54.16 21.23
CA ARG A 176 -3.54 -52.89 21.53
C ARG A 176 -4.25 -52.39 20.27
N SER A 177 -5.58 -52.43 20.25
CA SER A 177 -6.37 -51.92 19.12
C SER A 177 -5.99 -50.47 18.85
N ARG A 178 -5.31 -50.25 17.73
CA ARG A 178 -5.03 -48.92 17.17
C ARG A 178 -6.39 -48.29 16.84
N ALA A 179 -6.55 -46.99 17.08
CA ALA A 179 -7.80 -46.31 16.74
C ALA A 179 -8.10 -46.49 15.24
N ASP A 180 -9.17 -47.20 14.91
CA ASP A 180 -9.66 -47.33 13.55
C ASP A 180 -10.37 -46.02 13.18
N CYS A 181 -9.73 -45.26 12.30
CA CYS A 181 -10.37 -44.12 11.64
C CYS A 181 -10.96 -44.63 10.33
N VAL A 182 -12.26 -44.48 10.16
CA VAL A 182 -12.94 -44.76 8.89
C VAL A 182 -12.98 -43.46 8.11
N GLU A 183 -12.25 -43.42 6.99
CA GLU A 183 -12.21 -42.31 6.06
C GLU A 183 -13.15 -42.60 4.88
N THR A 184 -14.18 -41.76 4.70
CA THR A 184 -15.08 -41.88 3.55
C THR A 184 -14.68 -40.84 2.50
N PRO A 185 -14.15 -41.24 1.33
CA PRO A 185 -13.79 -40.30 0.28
C PRO A 185 -15.05 -39.63 -0.27
N CYS A 186 -15.00 -38.31 -0.45
CA CYS A 186 -16.03 -37.64 -1.24
C CYS A 186 -15.95 -38.12 -2.69
N SER A 187 -17.07 -38.13 -3.42
CA SER A 187 -16.99 -38.06 -4.89
C SER A 187 -16.41 -36.69 -5.25
N ALA A 188 -15.08 -36.60 -5.37
CA ALA A 188 -14.41 -35.37 -5.72
C ALA A 188 -14.86 -34.99 -7.14
N GLN A 189 -15.74 -34.00 -7.26
CA GLN A 189 -15.78 -33.25 -8.50
C GLN A 189 -14.45 -32.54 -8.59
N SER A 190 -13.64 -32.90 -9.58
CA SER A 190 -12.37 -32.27 -9.89
C SER A 190 -12.61 -30.85 -10.40
N ALA A 191 -13.05 -29.95 -9.53
CA ALA A 191 -12.98 -28.53 -9.79
C ALA A 191 -11.53 -28.13 -9.50
N SER A 192 -10.76 -27.79 -10.53
CA SER A 192 -9.48 -27.15 -10.28
C SER A 192 -9.75 -25.86 -9.48
N ALA A 193 -8.93 -25.57 -8.48
CA ALA A 193 -9.06 -24.37 -7.63
C ALA A 193 -9.01 -23.04 -8.41
N TYR A 194 -8.86 -23.09 -9.73
CA TYR A 194 -8.72 -21.98 -10.65
C TYR A 194 -9.88 -21.84 -11.66
N GLN A 195 -10.88 -22.73 -11.66
CA GLN A 195 -11.84 -22.84 -12.78
C GLN A 195 -13.14 -22.03 -12.65
N THR A 196 -13.42 -21.37 -11.53
CA THR A 196 -14.70 -20.69 -11.33
C THR A 196 -14.54 -19.34 -10.66
N GLY A 197 -14.14 -18.33 -11.44
CA GLY A 197 -14.22 -16.93 -11.06
C GLY A 197 -13.87 -16.03 -12.23
N ASN A 198 -14.68 -14.99 -12.48
CA ASN A 198 -14.29 -13.94 -13.41
C ASN A 198 -13.23 -13.10 -12.66
N LEU A 199 -11.97 -13.19 -13.09
CA LEU A 199 -10.87 -12.44 -12.51
C LEU A 199 -10.84 -11.04 -13.13
N THR A 200 -11.12 -10.02 -12.34
CA THR A 200 -10.90 -8.63 -12.74
C THR A 200 -9.58 -8.15 -12.14
N PHE A 201 -8.75 -7.55 -12.99
CA PHE A 201 -7.46 -6.96 -12.62
C PHE A 201 -7.57 -5.45 -12.74
N GLY A 202 -6.98 -4.73 -11.79
CA GLY A 202 -6.96 -3.26 -11.78
C GLY A 202 -5.75 -2.73 -11.02
N LEU A 203 -5.36 -1.49 -11.29
CA LEU A 203 -4.34 -0.80 -10.50
C LEU A 203 -5.04 0.20 -9.59
N VAL A 204 -4.70 0.17 -8.30
CA VAL A 204 -5.16 1.18 -7.34
C VAL A 204 -3.99 2.08 -7.03
N ARG A 205 -4.20 3.40 -7.16
CA ARG A 205 -3.25 4.44 -6.77
C ARG A 205 -3.78 5.16 -5.54
N LEU A 206 -2.94 5.26 -4.53
CA LEU A 206 -3.16 6.12 -3.37
C LEU A 206 -2.23 7.32 -3.48
N THR A 207 -2.80 8.52 -3.51
CA THR A 207 -2.05 9.77 -3.48
C THR A 207 -2.23 10.41 -2.12
N VAL A 208 -1.14 10.82 -1.46
CA VAL A 208 -1.12 11.49 -0.16
C VAL A 208 -0.46 12.87 -0.31
N TRP A 209 -1.06 13.90 0.28
CA TRP A 209 -0.54 15.27 0.25
C TRP A 209 -0.73 16.01 1.58
N GLY A 210 0.05 17.06 1.79
CA GLY A 210 0.03 17.92 2.99
C GLY A 210 0.75 19.24 2.79
#